data_AF-A0A0D9QKF0-F1
#
_entry.id   AF-A0A0D9QKF0-F1
#
_cell.length_a   1.000
_cell.length_b   1.000
_cell.length_c   1.000
_cell.angle_alpha   90.00
_cell.angle_beta   90.00
_cell.angle_gamma   90.00
#
_symmetry.space_group_name_H-M   'P 1'
#
loop_
_entity.id
_entity.type
_entity.pdbx_description
1 polymer ?
#
loop_
_entity_poly.entity_id
_entity_poly.type
_entity_poly.pdbx_seq_one_letter_code
_entity_poly.pdbx_strand_id
1 'polypeptide(L)' 'MPKFNFFPKVNFLAYIKRIKLRYNPTAAYNDNCRSLVYHIETQQKKDKFLDLEYKLELIE' A
#
# COMPACT_ATOMS: atom_id res chain seq x y z
N MET A 1 -32.54 13.88 9.31
CA MET A 1 -31.99 12.58 8.84
C MET A 1 -30.47 12.66 8.86
N PRO A 2 -29.76 11.73 9.53
CA PRO A 2 -28.30 11.70 9.43
C PRO A 2 -27.93 11.36 7.98
N LYS A 3 -27.03 12.14 7.38
CA LYS A 3 -26.50 11.87 6.04
C LYS A 3 -25.61 10.63 6.13
N PHE A 4 -26.16 9.46 5.82
CA PHE A 4 -25.36 8.25 5.65
C PHE A 4 -24.43 8.45 4.46
N ASN A 5 -23.11 8.47 4.71
CA ASN A 5 -22.13 8.45 3.65
C ASN A 5 -21.84 6.99 3.32
N PHE A 6 -22.53 6.45 2.31
CA PHE A 6 -22.38 5.06 1.89
C PHE A 6 -21.00 4.76 1.28
N PHE A 7 -20.27 5.80 0.88
CA PHE A 7 -18.94 5.68 0.28
C PHE A 7 -18.01 6.70 0.95
N PRO A 8 -17.61 6.48 2.21
CA PRO A 8 -16.55 7.29 2.80
C PRO A 8 -15.32 7.19 1.88
N LYS A 9 -14.61 8.31 1.69
CA LYS A 9 -13.33 8.28 0.96
C LYS A 9 -12.32 7.56 1.84
N VAL A 10 -12.34 6.23 1.79
CA VAL A 10 -11.37 5.40 2.49
C VAL A 10 -10.12 5.33 1.62
N ASN A 11 -8.96 5.29 2.26
CA ASN A 11 -7.70 5.10 1.55
C ASN A 11 -7.76 3.78 0.77
N PHE A 12 -7.23 3.78 -0.45
CA PHE A 12 -7.10 2.60 -1.30
C PHE A 12 -6.58 1.37 -0.55
N LEU A 13 -5.56 1.54 0.31
CA LEU A 13 -4.96 0.45 1.07
C LEU A 13 -5.94 -0.23 2.06
N ALA A 14 -6.98 0.45 2.51
CA ALA A 14 -7.99 -0.13 3.40
C ALA A 14 -8.86 -1.19 2.71
N TYR A 15 -8.92 -1.18 1.38
CA TYR A 15 -9.67 -2.17 0.60
C TYR A 15 -8.84 -3.42 0.29
N ILE A 16 -7.57 -3.44 0.68
CA ILE A 16 -6.63 -4.48 0.27
C ILE A 16 -6.25 -5.29 1.50
N LYS A 17 -6.50 -6.60 1.43
CA LYS A 17 -6.13 -7.51 2.51
C LYS A 17 -4.63 -7.82 2.53
N ARG A 18 -4.01 -8.01 1.36
CA ARG A 18 -2.62 -8.43 1.25
C ARG A 18 -1.94 -7.84 0.01
N ILE A 19 -0.69 -7.39 0.17
CA ILE A 19 0.19 -6.96 -0.92
C ILE A 19 1.50 -7.72 -0.81
N LYS A 20 1.86 -8.43 -1.89
CA LYS A 20 3.18 -9.07 -2.03
C LYS A 20 3.91 -8.43 -3.21
N LEU A 21 5.03 -7.76 -2.94
CA LEU A 21 5.87 -7.13 -3.96
C LEU A 21 7.19 -7.86 -4.09
N ARG A 22 7.57 -8.18 -5.33
CA ARG A 22 8.91 -8.64 -5.70
C ARG A 22 9.58 -7.51 -6.47
N TYR A 23 10.64 -6.95 -5.91
CA TYR A 23 11.24 -5.71 -6.39
C TYR A 23 12.74 -5.87 -6.61
N ASN A 24 13.20 -5.54 -7.82
CA ASN A 24 14.61 -5.39 -8.13
C ASN A 24 14.98 -3.89 -8.10
N PRO A 25 15.82 -3.42 -7.16
CA PRO A 25 16.19 -2.01 -7.05
C PRO A 25 17.03 -1.48 -8.21
N THR A 26 17.75 -2.36 -8.92
CA THR A 26 18.69 -2.00 -9.99
C THR A 26 18.09 -2.17 -11.38
N ALA A 27 16.92 -2.83 -11.49
CA ALA A 27 16.21 -2.99 -12.75
C ALA A 27 15.74 -1.65 -13.34
N ALA A 28 15.82 -1.54 -14.67
CA ALA A 28 15.22 -0.43 -15.40
C ALA A 28 13.68 -0.41 -15.22
N TYR A 29 13.09 0.78 -15.20
CA TYR A 29 11.62 1.01 -15.10
C TYR A 29 10.97 0.57 -13.78
N ASN A 30 11.64 0.80 -12.64
CA ASN A 30 11.16 0.38 -11.33
C ASN A 30 10.57 1.51 -10.45
N ASP A 31 10.46 2.73 -10.99
CA ASP A 31 10.03 3.94 -10.25
C ASP A 31 8.61 3.84 -9.69
N ASN A 32 7.71 3.17 -10.43
CA ASN A 32 6.33 2.93 -9.98
C ASN A 32 6.29 1.98 -8.77
N CYS A 33 7.10 0.91 -8.81
CA CYS A 33 7.24 0.00 -7.67
C CYS A 33 7.85 0.73 -6.47
N ARG A 34 8.89 1.54 -6.69
CA ARG A 34 9.52 2.33 -5.63
C ARG A 34 8.51 3.30 -4.99
N SER A 35 7.72 3.99 -5.80
CA SER A 35 6.67 4.90 -5.33
C SER A 35 5.59 4.18 -4.53
N LEU A 36 5.18 2.98 -4.96
CA LEU A 36 4.20 2.15 -4.25
C LEU A 36 4.75 1.66 -2.90
N VAL A 37 5.98 1.15 -2.87
CA VAL A 37 6.66 0.73 -1.64
C VAL A 37 6.73 1.90 -0.65
N TYR A 38 7.19 3.07 -1.11
CA TYR A 38 7.27 4.26 -0.27
C TYR A 38 5.90 4.68 0.31
N HIS A 39 4.85 4.62 -0.51
CA HIS A 39 3.50 4.93 -0.07
C HIS A 39 3.01 3.97 1.01
N ILE A 40 3.16 2.66 0.81
CA ILE A 40 2.75 1.63 1.78
C ILE A 40 3.48 1.82 3.11
N GLU A 41 4.81 1.95 3.08
CA GLU A 41 5.66 2.14 4.26
C GLU A 41 5.29 3.40 5.05
N THR A 42 5.03 4.51 4.34
CA THR A 42 4.65 5.78 4.98
C THR A 42 3.27 5.71 5.63
N GLN A 43 2.35 4.93 5.06
CA GLN A 43 1.01 4.76 5.57
C GLN A 43 0.94 3.73 6.70
N GLN A 44 1.75 2.66 6.67
CA GLN A 44 1.87 1.71 7.77
C GLN A 44 2.42 2.38 9.03
N LYS A 45 3.44 3.26 8.93
CA LYS A 45 3.96 4.03 10.06
C LYS A 45 2.94 4.96 10.74
N LYS A 46 1.79 5.21 10.10
CA LYS A 46 0.72 6.05 10.62
C LYS A 46 -0.41 5.25 11.27
N ASP A 47 -0.22 3.93 11.47
CA ASP A 47 -1.19 2.98 12.04
C ASP A 47 -2.57 2.98 11.36
N LYS A 48 -2.65 3.44 10.10
CA LYS A 48 -3.93 3.58 9.41
C LYS A 48 -4.46 2.27 8.84
N PHE A 49 -3.60 1.26 8.67
CA PHE A 49 -3.91 0.00 7.98
C PHE A 49 -3.30 -1.20 8.70
N LEU A 50 -3.67 -1.39 9.97
CA LEU A 50 -3.17 -2.46 10.84
C LEU A 50 -3.41 -3.87 10.27
N ASP A 51 -4.47 -4.06 9.47
CA ASP A 51 -4.83 -5.35 8.90
C ASP A 51 -4.21 -5.61 7.51
N LEU A 52 -3.43 -4.68 6.96
CA LEU A 52 -2.79 -4.87 5.66
C LEU A 52 -1.57 -5.79 5.80
N GLU A 53 -1.68 -7.01 5.28
CA GLU A 53 -0.56 -7.93 5.21
C GLU A 53 0.39 -7.55 4.07
N TYR A 54 1.51 -6.92 4.42
CA TYR A 54 2.50 -6.46 3.45
C TYR A 54 3.78 -7.32 3.51
N LYS A 55 4.24 -7.79 2.34
CA LYS A 55 5.52 -8.49 2.20
C LYS A 55 6.31 -7.96 1.00
N LEU A 56 7.51 -7.43 1.27
CA LEU A 56 8.48 -7.02 0.26
C LEU A 56 9.58 -8.08 0.13
N GLU A 57 9.78 -8.59 -1.07
CA GLU A 57 10.87 -9.50 -1.42
C GLU A 57 11.78 -8.78 -2.42
N LEU A 58 13.04 -8.55 -2.03
CA LEU A 58 14.05 -8.05 -2.94
C LEU A 58 14.54 -9.20 -3.82
N ILE A 59 14.60 -8.96 -5.12
CA ILE A 59 15.09 -9.93 -6.11
C ILE A 59 16.27 -9.33 -6.86
N GLU A 60 17.18 -10.20 -7.30
CA GLU A 60 18.39 -9.84 -8.06
C GLU A 60 18.09 -9.45 -9.52
#